data_AF-A0A9X0AXL0-F1
#
_entry.id   AF-A0A9X0AXL0-F1
#
_cell.length_a   1.000
_cell.length_b   1.000
_cell.length_c   1.000
_cell.angle_alpha   90.00
_cell.angle_beta   90.00
_cell.angle_gamma   90.00
#
_symmetry.space_group_name_H-M   'P 1'
#
loop_
_entity.id
_entity.type
_entity.pdbx_description
1 polymer ?
#
loop_
_entity_poly.entity_id
_entity_poly.type
_entity_poly.pdbx_seq_one_letter_code
_entity_poly.pdbx_strand_id
1 'polypeptide(L)'
;MLSFDRTILGYILATRSQHGDFAAYHDRFNHEDAYMLCSCRKRKSPLHFYFCKIGNAQKTLSKLPPSKAIPYLLGSMEGTTKLAVWLKSTKFYQDIYPRFPIQFID
;
A
#
# COMPACT_ATOMS: atom_id res chain seq x y z
N MET A 1 1.80 -20.99 9.17
CA MET A 1 2.23 -20.32 7.91
C MET A 1 1.01 -19.60 7.35
N LEU A 2 1.03 -18.27 7.23
CA LEU A 2 -0.08 -17.51 6.66
C LEU A 2 -0.19 -17.86 5.17
N SER A 3 -1.25 -18.56 4.76
CA SER A 3 -1.53 -18.80 3.34
C SER A 3 -2.21 -17.57 2.74
N PHE A 4 -1.43 -16.50 2.52
CA PHE A 4 -1.91 -15.33 1.79
C PHE A 4 -1.78 -15.55 0.29
N ASP A 5 -2.64 -14.86 -0.47
CA ASP A 5 -2.39 -14.64 -1.89
C ASP A 5 -0.97 -14.08 -2.06
N ARG A 6 -0.18 -14.71 -2.95
CA ARG A 6 1.23 -14.38 -3.19
C ARG A 6 1.42 -12.89 -3.48
N THR A 7 0.45 -12.28 -4.15
CA THR A 7 0.44 -10.85 -4.51
C THR A 7 0.30 -9.96 -3.26
N ILE A 8 -0.65 -10.30 -2.38
CA ILE A 8 -0.89 -9.55 -1.14
C ILE A 8 0.32 -9.64 -0.21
N LEU A 9 0.91 -10.82 -0.09
CA LEU A 9 2.15 -11.00 0.65
C LEU A 9 3.28 -10.13 0.06
N GLY A 10 3.40 -10.10 -1.27
CA GLY A 10 4.36 -9.25 -1.97
C GLY A 10 4.23 -7.77 -1.60
N TYR A 11 3.01 -7.22 -1.56
CA TYR A 11 2.78 -5.83 -1.19
C TYR A 11 3.16 -5.53 0.27
N ILE A 12 2.83 -6.43 1.19
CA ILE A 12 3.18 -6.26 2.61
C ILE A 12 4.70 -6.31 2.79
N LEU A 13 5.38 -7.25 2.13
CA LEU A 13 6.84 -7.34 2.17
C LEU A 13 7.49 -6.10 1.57
N ALA A 14 7.01 -5.61 0.42
CA ALA A 14 7.49 -4.38 -0.19
C ALA A 14 7.35 -3.17 0.75
N THR A 15 6.20 -3.06 1.43
CA THR A 15 5.94 -2.02 2.42
C THR A 15 6.92 -2.08 3.59
N ARG A 16 7.20 -3.29 4.10
CA ARG A 16 8.13 -3.51 5.23
C ARG A 16 9.58 -3.21 4.86
N SER A 17 10.02 -3.72 3.71
CA SER A 17 11.38 -3.51 3.23
C SER A 17 11.59 -2.11 2.68
N GLN A 18 10.51 -1.36 2.42
CA GLN A 18 10.52 -0.11 1.66
C GLN A 18 11.05 -0.27 0.22
N HIS A 19 11.06 -1.50 -0.29
CA HIS A 19 11.48 -1.83 -1.65
C HIS A 19 10.26 -2.26 -2.47
N GLY A 20 9.93 -1.50 -3.50
CA GLY A 20 8.76 -1.77 -4.34
C GLY A 20 8.46 -0.59 -5.26
N ASP A 21 7.22 -0.53 -5.73
CA ASP A 21 6.72 0.56 -6.58
C ASP A 21 6.45 1.83 -5.75
N PHE A 22 7.53 2.41 -5.23
CA PHE A 22 7.53 3.64 -4.46
C PHE A 22 8.29 4.71 -5.22
N ALA A 23 7.82 5.95 -5.14
CA ALA A 23 8.39 7.04 -5.90
C ALA A 23 9.88 7.23 -5.60
N ALA A 24 10.27 7.13 -4.31
CA ALA A 24 11.65 7.27 -3.88
C ALA A 24 12.61 6.22 -4.48
N TYR A 25 12.12 5.01 -4.78
CA TYR A 25 12.94 3.99 -5.44
C TYR A 25 13.21 4.40 -6.89
N HIS A 26 12.17 4.77 -7.63
CA HIS A 26 12.30 5.18 -9.03
C HIS A 26 13.12 6.46 -9.19
N ASP A 27 12.95 7.44 -8.28
CA ASP A 27 13.76 8.66 -8.25
C ASP A 27 15.26 8.32 -8.08
N ARG A 28 15.58 7.39 -7.17
CA ARG A 28 16.97 7.01 -6.86
C ARG A 28 17.67 6.37 -8.05
N PHE A 29 16.94 5.64 -8.89
CA PHE A 29 17.49 4.90 -10.03
C PHE A 29 17.16 5.55 -11.39
N ASN A 30 16.62 6.77 -11.40
CA ASN A 30 16.23 7.52 -12.60
C ASN A 30 15.33 6.72 -13.57
N HIS A 31 14.33 6.03 -13.03
CA HIS A 31 13.32 5.36 -13.84
C HIS A 31 12.22 6.35 -14.24
N GLU A 32 12.26 6.84 -15.48
CA GLU A 32 11.36 7.90 -15.98
C GLU A 32 9.97 7.37 -16.39
N ASP A 33 9.83 6.07 -16.64
CA ASP A 33 8.61 5.41 -17.07
C ASP A 33 7.68 5.01 -15.91
N ALA A 34 8.15 5.15 -14.67
CA ALA A 34 7.41 4.74 -13.50
C ALA A 34 6.26 5.70 -13.16
N TYR A 35 5.05 5.16 -13.05
CA TYR A 35 3.92 5.94 -12.55
C TYR A 35 4.02 6.13 -11.03
N MET A 36 4.44 7.31 -10.59
CA MET A 36 4.77 7.60 -9.19
C MET A 36 3.61 8.15 -8.34
N LEU A 37 2.39 8.19 -8.88
CA LEU A 37 1.22 8.76 -8.19
C LEU A 37 0.19 7.70 -7.82
N CYS A 38 -0.41 7.86 -6.64
CA CYS A 38 -1.66 7.18 -6.29
C CYS A 38 -2.84 7.88 -7.00
N SER A 39 -3.96 7.19 -7.18
CA SER A 39 -5.22 7.78 -7.68
C SER A 39 -5.68 8.97 -6.82
N CYS A 40 -5.24 9.04 -5.55
CA CYS A 40 -5.48 10.20 -4.69
C CYS A 40 -4.59 11.43 -5.00
N ARG A 41 -3.77 11.35 -6.06
CA ARG A 41 -2.83 12.37 -6.58
C ARG A 41 -1.64 12.68 -5.67
N LYS A 42 -1.35 11.83 -4.69
CA LYS A 42 -0.15 11.93 -3.85
C LYS A 42 0.94 10.97 -4.34
N ARG A 43 2.20 11.33 -4.07
CA ARG A 43 3.35 10.49 -4.38
C ARG A 43 3.26 9.16 -3.62
N LYS A 44 3.64 8.11 -4.34
CA LYS A 44 3.73 6.73 -3.87
C LYS A 44 4.81 6.60 -2.78
N SER A 45 4.43 6.09 -1.61
CA SER A 45 5.35 5.83 -0.48
C SER A 45 4.95 4.55 0.27
N PRO A 46 5.87 3.90 1.00
CA PRO A 46 5.58 2.64 1.70
C PRO A 46 4.34 2.69 2.60
N LEU A 47 4.19 3.74 3.40
CA LEU A 47 3.07 3.87 4.35
C LEU A 47 1.83 4.53 3.74
N HIS A 48 1.81 4.75 2.42
CA HIS A 48 0.72 5.49 1.77
C HIS A 48 -0.63 4.79 1.93
N PHE A 49 -0.67 3.46 1.95
CA PHE A 49 -1.91 2.71 2.16
C PHE A 49 -2.65 3.14 3.43
N TYR A 50 -1.92 3.49 4.48
CA TYR A 50 -2.50 3.87 5.76
C TYR A 50 -3.13 5.27 5.72
N PHE A 51 -2.47 6.21 5.04
CA PHE A 51 -2.85 7.63 4.99
C PHE A 51 -3.60 8.05 3.72
N CYS A 52 -3.79 7.14 2.77
CA CYS A 52 -4.48 7.44 1.53
C CYS A 52 -5.92 7.86 1.82
N LYS A 53 -6.33 9.04 1.33
CA LYS A 53 -7.69 9.56 1.49
C LYS A 53 -8.77 8.73 0.79
N ILE A 54 -8.40 8.02 -0.29
CA ILE A 54 -9.34 7.16 -1.04
C ILE A 54 -9.46 5.80 -0.35
N GLY A 55 -8.34 5.16 -0.03
CA GLY A 55 -8.34 3.86 0.67
C GLY A 55 -8.89 3.96 2.10
N ASN A 56 -8.61 5.07 2.79
CA ASN A 56 -9.16 5.40 4.11
C ASN A 56 -8.86 4.33 5.19
N ALA A 57 -7.71 3.66 5.05
CA ALA A 57 -7.32 2.55 5.93
C ALA A 57 -7.21 2.97 7.40
N GLN A 58 -6.75 4.20 7.67
CA GLN A 58 -6.73 4.76 9.02
C GLN A 58 -8.10 4.69 9.72
N LYS A 59 -9.23 4.87 8.99
CA LYS A 59 -10.56 4.78 9.61
C LYS A 59 -11.08 3.34 9.68
N THR A 60 -10.73 2.49 8.71
CA THR A 60 -11.32 1.15 8.58
C THR A 60 -10.50 0.04 9.24
N LEU A 61 -9.18 0.19 9.39
CA LEU A 61 -8.29 -0.84 9.95
C LEU A 61 -8.05 -0.69 11.45
N SER A 62 -7.91 0.52 11.97
CA SER A 62 -7.54 0.73 13.38
C SER A 62 -7.92 2.11 13.87
N LYS A 63 -8.52 2.20 15.07
CA LYS A 63 -8.75 3.47 15.77
C LYS A 63 -7.53 3.94 16.58
N LEU A 64 -6.44 3.18 16.57
CA LEU A 64 -5.21 3.53 17.27
C LEU A 64 -4.51 4.69 16.56
N PRO A 65 -3.68 5.47 17.29
CA PRO A 65 -2.81 6.45 16.64
C PRO A 65 -1.87 5.76 15.65
N PRO A 66 -1.46 6.43 14.56
CA PRO A 66 -0.61 5.83 13.52
C PRO A 66 0.68 5.19 14.07
N SER A 67 1.29 5.80 15.09
CA SER A 67 2.49 5.31 15.76
C SER A 67 2.32 3.93 16.43
N LYS A 68 1.09 3.54 16.77
CA LYS A 68 0.78 2.20 17.30
C LYS A 68 0.17 1.29 16.23
N ALA A 69 -0.68 1.85 15.37
CA ALA A 69 -1.37 1.08 14.34
C ALA A 69 -0.40 0.51 13.29
N ILE A 70 0.56 1.29 12.82
CA ILE A 70 1.48 0.88 11.75
C ILE A 70 2.41 -0.25 12.22
N PRO A 71 3.11 -0.15 13.36
CA PRO A 71 3.90 -1.27 13.89
C PRO A 71 3.07 -2.51 14.17
N TYR A 72 1.82 -2.35 14.63
CA TYR A 72 0.92 -3.47 14.81
C TYR A 72 0.58 -4.17 13.47
N LEU A 73 0.11 -3.40 12.48
CA LEU A 73 -0.30 -3.93 11.16
C LEU A 73 0.86 -4.56 10.39
N LEU A 74 2.07 -4.03 10.54
CA LEU A 74 3.27 -4.49 9.83
C LEU A 74 4.19 -5.37 10.69
N GLY A 75 3.95 -5.51 11.99
CA GLY A 75 4.89 -6.20 12.90
C GLY A 75 4.30 -7.41 13.59
N SER A 76 2.96 -7.53 13.70
CA SER A 76 2.31 -8.67 14.35
C SER A 76 1.61 -9.58 13.34
N MET A 77 1.49 -10.87 13.69
CA MET A 77 0.75 -11.88 12.93
C MET A 77 -0.72 -11.47 12.72
N GLU A 78 -1.37 -11.04 13.80
CA GLU A 78 -2.77 -10.61 13.80
C GLU A 78 -2.97 -9.35 12.94
N GLY A 79 -2.14 -8.32 13.15
CA GLY A 79 -2.20 -7.08 12.40
C GLY A 79 -1.93 -7.27 10.91
N THR A 80 -0.96 -8.13 10.56
CA THR A 80 -0.66 -8.49 9.17
C THR A 80 -1.84 -9.19 8.51
N THR A 81 -2.50 -10.09 9.23
CA THR A 81 -3.70 -10.79 8.75
C THR A 81 -4.83 -9.82 8.49
N LYS A 82 -5.07 -8.89 9.42
CA LYS A 82 -6.07 -7.83 9.24
C LYS A 82 -5.76 -6.93 8.04
N LEU A 83 -4.50 -6.55 7.87
CA LEU A 83 -4.04 -5.78 6.71
C LEU A 83 -4.24 -6.56 5.41
N ALA A 84 -3.89 -7.84 5.36
CA ALA A 84 -4.04 -8.67 4.16
C ALA A 84 -5.51 -8.80 3.73
N VAL A 85 -6.43 -9.02 4.69
CA VAL A 85 -7.88 -9.04 4.41
C VAL A 85 -8.35 -7.71 3.85
N TRP A 86 -7.91 -6.60 4.43
CA TRP A 86 -8.27 -5.27 3.95
C TRP A 86 -7.71 -4.95 2.57
N LEU A 87 -6.46 -5.31 2.29
CA LEU A 87 -5.85 -5.13 0.97
C LEU A 87 -6.60 -5.93 -0.10
N LYS A 88 -7.01 -7.16 0.24
CA LYS A 88 -7.81 -8.00 -0.66
C LYS A 88 -9.20 -7.41 -0.90
N SER A 89 -9.90 -6.94 0.13
CA SER A 89 -11.27 -6.44 0.00
C SER A 89 -11.35 -5.07 -0.69
N THR A 90 -10.37 -4.20 -0.44
CA THR A 90 -10.34 -2.85 -1.02
C THR A 90 -9.65 -2.78 -2.38
N LYS A 91 -8.94 -3.84 -2.77
CA LYS A 91 -8.10 -3.87 -3.98
C LYS A 91 -7.15 -2.66 -4.06
N PHE A 92 -6.64 -2.23 -2.91
CA PHE A 92 -5.94 -0.95 -2.77
C PHE A 92 -4.79 -0.82 -3.78
N TYR A 93 -3.96 -1.85 -3.94
CA TYR A 93 -2.80 -1.83 -4.84
C TYR A 93 -3.13 -2.12 -6.31
N GLN A 94 -4.39 -2.41 -6.61
CA GLN A 94 -4.86 -2.60 -7.98
C GLN A 94 -5.56 -1.33 -8.49
N ASP A 95 -6.51 -0.81 -7.69
CA ASP A 95 -7.46 0.20 -8.17
C ASP A 95 -7.15 1.61 -7.64
N ILE A 96 -6.53 1.70 -6.45
CA ILE A 96 -6.28 3.00 -5.77
C ILE A 96 -4.81 3.40 -5.89
N TYR A 97 -3.91 2.43 -5.88
CA TYR A 97 -2.47 2.58 -5.97
C TYR A 97 -1.95 1.80 -7.18
N PRO A 98 -2.35 2.18 -8.40
CA PRO A 98 -2.13 1.37 -9.60
C PRO A 98 -0.68 1.49 -10.06
N ARG A 99 -0.12 0.44 -10.66
CA ARG A 99 1.23 0.46 -11.25
C ARG A 99 1.33 1.40 -12.46
N PHE A 100 0.24 1.57 -13.20
CA PHE A 100 0.16 2.40 -14.40
C PHE A 100 -0.96 3.44 -14.23
N PRO A 101 -0.98 4.52 -15.03
CA PRO A 101 -2.11 5.45 -15.05
C PRO A 101 -3.40 4.69 -15.35
N ILE A 102 -4.47 4.96 -14.59
CA ILE A 102 -5.81 4.47 -14.93
C ILE A 102 -6.24 5.31 -16.13
N GLN A 103 -6.38 4.67 -17.29
CA GLN A 103 -6.97 5.30 -18.46
C GLN A 103 -8.46 5.51 -18.14
N PHE A 104 -8.88 6.76 -18.04
CA PHE A 104 -10.30 7.07 -18.12
C PHE A 104 -10.68 6.91 -19.60
N ILE A 105 -11.63 6.02 -19.90
CA ILE A 105 -12.32 6.05 -21.18
C ILE A 105 -13.26 7.25 -21.08
N ASP A 106 -12.99 8.29 -21.88
CA ASP A 106 -13.86 9.45 -22.02
C ASP A 106 -15.20 9.07 -22.68
#